data_AF-A0A7W8JCN1-F1
#
_entry.id   AF-A0A7W8JCN1-F1
#
_cell.length_a   1.000
_cell.length_b   1.000
_cell.length_c   1.000
_cell.angle_alpha   90.00
_cell.angle_beta   90.00
_cell.angle_gamma   90.00
#
_symmetry.space_group_name_H-M   'P 1'
#
loop_
_entity.id
_entity.type
_entity.pdbx_description
1 polymer ?
#
loop_
_entity_poly.entity_id
_entity_poly.type
_entity_poly.pdbx_seq_one_letter_code
_entity_poly.pdbx_strand_id
1 'polypeptide(L)'
;MQCPVCHNEVAPQNAFCNHCGAPLAAAGSAAASSTVPPPPDYTNVPPAYSTVPPGYVAAPPAATNPGLSENAAAAISYLTIIPAIIFLVLEPFNKMPLVRFHSWQSIGLCVAAFVLQLLISFGEILLHFIPGIVLLFSLVHLVIGLGLFLVWLFLIIKASKGEWYKLPIIGDFAEKQARG
;
A
#
# COMPACT_ATOMS: atom_id res chain seq x y z
N MET A 1 22.90 -13.22 11.57
CA MET A 1 23.76 -12.62 10.52
C MET A 1 22.95 -11.61 9.74
N GLN A 2 23.53 -10.47 9.33
CA GLN A 2 22.80 -9.47 8.53
C GLN A 2 22.80 -9.89 7.05
N CYS A 3 21.66 -9.80 6.37
CA CYS A 3 21.61 -9.99 4.92
C CYS A 3 22.40 -8.86 4.22
N PRO A 4 23.35 -9.17 3.30
CA PRO A 4 24.17 -8.14 2.64
C PRO A 4 23.38 -7.29 1.64
N VAL A 5 22.17 -7.70 1.27
CA VAL A 5 21.34 -7.01 0.27
C VAL A 5 20.34 -6.05 0.92
N CYS A 6 19.65 -6.47 1.97
CA CYS A 6 18.59 -5.68 2.60
C CYS A 6 18.85 -5.28 4.05
N HIS A 7 20.00 -5.68 4.61
CA HIS A 7 20.41 -5.38 5.98
C HIS A 7 19.42 -5.81 7.07
N ASN A 8 18.49 -6.73 6.81
CA ASN A 8 17.70 -7.36 7.86
C ASN A 8 18.46 -8.50 8.54
N GLU A 9 18.17 -8.70 9.82
CA GLU A 9 18.70 -9.83 10.59
C GLU A 9 18.12 -11.15 10.06
N VAL A 10 18.99 -12.15 9.88
CA VAL A 10 18.60 -13.49 9.45
C VAL A 10 19.22 -14.55 10.36
N ALA A 11 18.44 -15.61 10.59
CA ALA A 11 18.85 -16.79 11.32
C ALA A 11 19.93 -17.56 10.53
N PRO A 12 21.00 -18.04 11.19
CA PRO A 12 22.17 -18.63 10.52
C PRO A 12 21.89 -19.95 9.77
N GLN A 13 20.79 -20.63 10.07
CA GLN A 13 20.35 -21.85 9.39
C GLN A 13 19.61 -21.60 8.06
N ASN A 14 19.30 -20.35 7.71
CA ASN A 14 18.55 -20.06 6.50
C ASN A 14 19.48 -19.95 5.30
N ALA A 15 19.22 -20.75 4.26
CA ALA A 15 19.93 -20.65 2.98
C ALA A 15 19.60 -19.37 2.19
N PHE A 16 18.44 -18.75 2.48
CA PHE A 16 17.95 -17.54 1.82
C PHE A 16 17.40 -16.53 2.84
N CYS A 17 17.43 -15.24 2.49
CA CYS A 17 16.81 -14.21 3.32
C CYS A 17 15.29 -14.28 3.23
N ASN A 18 14.61 -14.43 4.36
CA ASN A 18 13.14 -14.47 4.42
C ASN A 18 12.47 -13.12 4.09
N HIS A 19 13.24 -12.03 3.99
CA HIS A 19 12.69 -10.71 3.69
C HIS A 19 12.81 -10.32 2.22
N CYS A 20 13.96 -10.60 1.58
CA CYS A 20 14.21 -10.20 0.18
C CYS A 20 14.53 -11.37 -0.76
N GLY A 21 14.63 -12.61 -0.25
CA GLY A 21 14.92 -13.81 -1.06
C GLY A 21 16.38 -13.99 -1.48
N ALA A 22 17.29 -13.08 -1.11
CA ALA A 22 18.70 -13.19 -1.48
C ALA A 22 19.36 -14.46 -0.89
N PRO A 23 20.20 -15.19 -1.65
CA PRO A 23 20.95 -16.33 -1.14
C PRO A 23 21.97 -15.86 -0.10
N LEU A 24 22.06 -16.59 1.01
CA LEU A 24 22.96 -16.29 2.13
C LEU A 24 24.27 -17.10 2.09
N ALA A 25 24.61 -17.62 0.91
CA ALA A 25 25.81 -18.41 0.70
C ALA A 25 27.08 -17.61 1.07
N ALA A 26 27.86 -18.19 1.97
CA ALA A 26 29.14 -17.66 2.40
C ALA A 26 30.08 -17.46 1.21
N ALA A 27 30.59 -16.23 1.06
CA ALA A 27 31.83 -15.98 0.36
C ALA A 27 32.95 -16.75 1.08
N GLY A 28 33.58 -17.70 0.39
CA GLY A 28 34.62 -18.54 0.98
C GLY A 28 35.20 -19.51 -0.04
N SER A 29 35.99 -19.00 -0.98
CA SER A 29 36.99 -19.79 -1.69
C SER A 29 38.11 -20.22 -0.74
N ALA A 30 38.42 -21.52 -0.67
CA ALA A 30 39.79 -22.10 -0.70
C ALA A 30 39.85 -23.51 -0.07
N ALA A 31 40.64 -24.36 -0.75
CA ALA A 31 41.17 -25.68 -0.44
C ALA A 31 41.30 -26.13 1.04
N ALA A 32 40.97 -27.39 1.31
CA ALA A 32 41.73 -28.28 2.20
C ALA A 32 41.36 -29.77 1.99
N SER A 33 42.37 -30.61 1.83
CA SER A 33 42.30 -32.08 1.77
C SER A 33 41.88 -32.70 3.10
N SER A 34 41.06 -33.77 3.07
CA SER A 34 41.19 -34.92 3.98
C SER A 34 40.22 -36.05 3.59
N THR A 35 40.83 -37.17 3.20
CA THR A 35 40.39 -38.59 3.26
C THR A 35 38.89 -38.89 3.43
N VAL A 36 38.25 -39.27 2.33
CA VAL A 36 36.92 -39.92 2.32
C VAL A 36 37.11 -41.43 2.14
N PRO A 37 36.55 -42.30 3.02
CA PRO A 37 36.47 -43.74 2.76
C PRO A 37 35.50 -44.03 1.61
N PRO A 38 35.70 -45.11 0.81
CA PRO A 38 34.84 -45.39 -0.34
C PRO A 38 33.37 -45.58 0.08
N PRO A 39 32.40 -45.08 -0.71
CA PRO A 39 30.98 -45.20 -0.39
C PRO A 39 30.51 -46.67 -0.42
N PRO A 40 29.54 -47.06 0.42
CA PRO A 40 28.88 -48.37 0.28
C PRO A 40 28.12 -48.44 -1.04
N ASP A 41 28.08 -49.64 -1.63
CA ASP A 41 27.42 -49.95 -2.90
C ASP A 41 25.90 -49.69 -2.82
N TYR A 42 25.42 -48.60 -3.40
CA TYR A 42 24.01 -48.21 -3.43
C TYR A 42 23.36 -48.60 -4.76
N THR A 43 23.30 -49.90 -5.05
CA THR A 43 22.55 -50.43 -6.21
C THR A 43 21.02 -50.27 -6.09
N ASN A 44 20.50 -49.59 -5.07
CA ASN A 44 19.08 -49.27 -4.95
C ASN A 44 18.85 -47.84 -4.43
N VAL A 45 18.99 -46.86 -5.33
CA VAL A 45 18.47 -45.49 -5.12
C VAL A 45 17.04 -45.45 -5.68
N PRO A 46 15.99 -45.26 -4.86
CA PRO A 46 14.66 -45.00 -5.38
C PRO A 46 14.66 -43.67 -6.15
N PRO A 47 13.90 -43.53 -7.26
CA PRO A 47 13.95 -42.32 -8.08
C PRO A 47 13.60 -41.10 -7.22
N ALA A 48 14.47 -40.08 -7.28
CA ALA A 48 14.24 -38.81 -6.64
C ALA A 48 12.92 -38.21 -7.16
N TYR A 49 11.89 -38.21 -6.32
CA TYR A 49 10.65 -37.50 -6.62
C TYR A 49 10.99 -36.01 -6.62
N SER A 50 11.10 -35.43 -7.81
CA SER A 50 11.22 -33.99 -8.01
C SER A 50 9.93 -33.31 -7.54
N THR A 51 9.90 -32.81 -6.31
CA THR A 51 8.77 -32.05 -5.76
C THR A 51 8.85 -30.58 -6.14
N VAL A 52 9.05 -30.28 -7.42
CA VAL A 52 8.82 -28.94 -7.97
C VAL A 52 7.32 -28.84 -8.28
N PRO A 53 6.47 -28.23 -7.43
CA PRO A 53 5.06 -28.04 -7.77
C PRO A 53 4.95 -27.25 -9.08
N PRO A 54 4.24 -27.76 -10.09
CA PRO A 54 4.03 -27.02 -11.34
C PRO A 54 3.11 -25.83 -11.03
N GLY A 55 3.69 -24.63 -10.93
CA GLY A 55 2.90 -23.40 -10.80
C GLY A 55 3.49 -22.25 -9.99
N TYR A 56 4.64 -22.39 -9.33
CA TYR A 56 5.28 -21.22 -8.72
C TYR A 56 6.06 -20.43 -9.79
N VAL A 57 5.34 -19.66 -10.61
CA VAL A 57 5.95 -18.48 -11.20
C VAL A 57 6.30 -17.57 -10.03
N ALA A 58 7.60 -17.36 -9.79
CA ALA A 58 8.05 -16.36 -8.83
C ALA A 58 7.29 -15.06 -9.13
N ALA A 59 6.64 -14.49 -8.12
CA ALA A 59 5.99 -13.20 -8.27
C ALA A 59 7.01 -12.23 -8.87
N PRO A 60 6.67 -11.45 -9.92
CA PRO A 60 7.60 -10.52 -10.51
C PRO A 60 8.24 -9.68 -9.41
N PRO A 61 9.57 -9.47 -9.44
CA PRO A 61 10.23 -8.65 -8.43
C PRO A 61 9.50 -7.31 -8.38
N ALA A 62 9.10 -6.90 -7.17
CA ALA A 62 8.50 -5.59 -6.95
C ALA A 62 9.41 -4.57 -7.62
N ALA A 63 8.94 -3.95 -8.69
CA ALA A 63 9.72 -3.00 -9.46
C ALA A 63 10.06 -1.85 -8.52
N THR A 64 11.30 -1.84 -8.00
CA THR A 64 11.90 -0.68 -7.36
C THR A 64 12.16 0.35 -8.46
N ASN A 65 11.09 1.02 -8.89
CA ASN A 65 11.19 2.20 -9.70
C ASN A 65 11.98 3.24 -8.89
N PRO A 66 13.05 3.86 -9.43
CA PRO A 66 13.69 5.01 -8.81
C PRO A 66 12.79 6.27 -8.74
N GLY A 67 11.50 6.13 -9.02
CA GLY A 67 10.47 7.17 -8.94
C GLY A 67 9.64 7.08 -7.65
N LEU A 68 8.51 7.81 -7.65
CA LEU A 68 7.56 7.85 -6.55
C LEU A 68 7.02 6.43 -6.23
N SER A 69 7.12 6.00 -4.96
CA SER A 69 6.60 4.69 -4.54
C SER A 69 5.08 4.62 -4.61
N GLU A 70 4.52 3.41 -4.73
CA GLU A 70 3.08 3.19 -4.81
C GLU A 70 2.34 3.79 -3.59
N ASN A 71 2.85 3.53 -2.38
CA ASN A 71 2.30 4.08 -1.14
C ASN A 71 2.39 5.61 -1.08
N ALA A 72 3.49 6.19 -1.58
CA ALA A 72 3.65 7.64 -1.62
C ALA A 72 2.69 8.27 -2.63
N ALA A 73 2.50 7.68 -3.81
CA ALA A 73 1.51 8.11 -4.79
C ALA A 73 0.08 8.01 -4.23
N ALA A 74 -0.23 6.91 -3.55
CA ALA A 74 -1.51 6.74 -2.86
C ALA A 74 -1.74 7.83 -1.80
N ALA A 75 -0.73 8.16 -0.98
CA ALA A 75 -0.84 9.24 -0.01
C ALA A 75 -1.00 10.62 -0.66
N ILE A 76 -0.23 10.90 -1.72
CA ILE A 76 -0.29 12.18 -2.46
C ILE A 76 -1.63 12.36 -3.16
N SER A 77 -2.32 11.27 -3.54
CA SER A 77 -3.66 11.35 -4.13
C SER A 77 -4.67 12.10 -3.26
N TYR A 78 -4.45 12.18 -1.94
CA TYR A 78 -5.30 12.93 -1.01
C TYR A 78 -4.96 14.41 -0.90
N LEU A 79 -3.82 14.92 -1.42
CA LEU A 79 -3.46 16.33 -1.24
C LEU A 79 -4.57 17.26 -1.74
N THR A 80 -5.06 16.99 -2.94
CA THR A 80 -6.21 17.65 -3.55
C THR A 80 -6.85 16.70 -4.57
N ILE A 81 -7.93 17.14 -5.20
CA ILE A 81 -8.52 16.42 -6.33
C ILE A 81 -7.58 16.32 -7.55
N ILE A 82 -6.60 17.23 -7.67
CA ILE A 82 -5.74 17.31 -8.86
C ILE A 82 -4.77 16.11 -8.94
N PRO A 83 -3.96 15.78 -7.93
CA PRO A 83 -3.13 14.57 -7.94
C PRO A 83 -3.94 13.29 -8.12
N ALA A 84 -5.12 13.18 -7.49
CA ALA A 84 -5.98 12.02 -7.64
C ALA A 84 -6.34 11.77 -9.11
N ILE A 85 -6.78 12.81 -9.82
CA ILE A 85 -7.11 12.73 -11.25
C ILE A 85 -5.87 12.39 -12.08
N ILE A 86 -4.74 13.06 -11.81
CA ILE A 86 -3.48 12.80 -12.52
C ILE A 86 -3.08 11.33 -12.40
N PHE A 87 -3.11 10.75 -11.19
CA PHE A 87 -2.74 9.35 -10.98
C PHE A 87 -3.72 8.36 -11.60
N LEU A 88 -4.98 8.73 -11.84
CA LEU A 88 -5.94 7.88 -12.55
C LEU A 88 -5.71 7.83 -14.05
N VAL A 89 -5.03 8.82 -14.64
CA VAL A 89 -4.80 8.87 -16.09
C VAL A 89 -3.35 8.59 -16.49
N LEU A 90 -2.40 8.86 -15.59
CA LEU A 90 -0.97 8.79 -15.89
C LEU A 90 -0.41 7.38 -15.63
N GLU A 91 0.26 6.82 -16.63
CA GLU A 91 1.06 5.61 -16.44
C GLU A 91 2.36 5.89 -15.67
N PRO A 92 2.84 4.96 -14.81
CA PRO A 92 2.28 3.64 -14.52
C PRO A 92 1.20 3.65 -13.40
N PHE A 93 0.94 4.81 -12.78
CA PHE A 93 0.08 4.94 -11.59
C PHE A 93 -1.36 4.48 -11.81
N ASN A 94 -1.90 4.74 -13.00
CA ASN A 94 -3.25 4.32 -13.38
C ASN A 94 -3.42 2.79 -13.50
N LYS A 95 -2.34 2.02 -13.47
CA LYS A 95 -2.34 0.55 -13.45
C LYS A 95 -2.12 -0.02 -12.06
N MET A 96 -1.76 0.81 -11.07
CA MET A 96 -1.49 0.41 -9.69
C MET A 96 -2.80 0.39 -8.88
N PRO A 97 -3.30 -0.77 -8.42
CA PRO A 97 -4.59 -0.85 -7.75
C PRO A 97 -4.68 0.02 -6.50
N LEU A 98 -3.62 0.08 -5.69
CA LEU A 98 -3.59 0.89 -4.46
C LEU A 98 -3.78 2.38 -4.78
N VAL A 99 -3.02 2.88 -5.76
CA VAL A 99 -3.09 4.29 -6.17
C VAL A 99 -4.48 4.61 -6.72
N ARG A 100 -5.05 3.75 -7.57
CA ARG A 100 -6.41 3.94 -8.09
C ARG A 100 -7.45 4.00 -6.98
N PHE A 101 -7.38 3.11 -6.00
CA PHE A 101 -8.30 3.09 -4.88
C PHE A 101 -8.25 4.40 -4.08
N HIS A 102 -7.06 4.82 -3.67
CA HIS A 102 -6.92 6.05 -2.91
C HIS A 102 -7.26 7.29 -3.73
N SER A 103 -6.97 7.31 -5.03
CA SER A 103 -7.42 8.39 -5.93
C SER A 103 -8.95 8.46 -6.05
N TRP A 104 -9.64 7.34 -6.27
CA TRP A 104 -11.10 7.35 -6.33
C TRP A 104 -11.74 7.68 -4.99
N GLN A 105 -11.17 7.21 -3.88
CA GLN A 105 -11.63 7.56 -2.54
C GLN A 105 -11.37 9.03 -2.21
N SER A 106 -10.25 9.61 -2.64
CA SER A 106 -9.94 11.04 -2.53
C SER A 106 -10.95 11.90 -3.29
N ILE A 107 -11.25 11.54 -4.55
CA ILE A 107 -12.29 12.22 -5.36
C ILE A 107 -13.65 12.12 -4.66
N GLY A 108 -14.04 10.93 -4.19
CA GLY A 108 -15.29 10.73 -3.48
C GLY A 108 -15.37 11.53 -2.17
N LEU A 109 -14.28 11.62 -1.42
CA LEU A 109 -14.18 12.43 -0.21
C LEU A 109 -14.34 13.92 -0.53
N CYS A 110 -13.69 14.43 -1.58
CA CYS A 110 -13.84 15.81 -2.03
C CYS A 110 -15.29 16.13 -2.42
N VAL A 111 -15.93 15.23 -3.18
CA VAL A 111 -17.34 15.40 -3.59
C VAL A 111 -18.26 15.37 -2.36
N ALA A 112 -18.07 14.42 -1.44
CA ALA A 112 -18.87 14.32 -0.22
C ALA A 112 -18.71 15.57 0.67
N ALA A 113 -17.48 16.05 0.86
CA ALA A 113 -17.20 17.27 1.61
C ALA A 113 -17.84 18.50 0.95
N PHE A 114 -17.78 18.60 -0.38
CA PHE A 114 -18.43 19.69 -1.13
C PHE A 114 -19.95 19.68 -0.97
N VAL A 115 -20.59 18.51 -1.11
CA VAL A 115 -22.05 18.36 -0.92
C VAL A 115 -22.44 18.72 0.51
N LEU A 116 -21.69 18.25 1.51
CA LEU A 116 -21.93 18.58 2.91
C LEU A 116 -21.83 20.09 3.15
N GLN A 117 -20.79 20.73 2.61
CA GLN A 117 -20.62 22.19 2.73
C GLN A 117 -21.77 22.95 2.08
N LEU A 118 -22.23 22.54 0.89
CA LEU A 118 -23.39 23.14 0.24
C LEU A 118 -24.64 23.06 1.12
N LEU A 119 -24.92 21.89 1.71
CA LEU A 119 -26.09 21.70 2.58
C LEU A 119 -26.03 22.62 3.82
N ILE A 120 -24.86 22.74 4.44
CA ILE A 120 -24.67 23.62 5.60
C ILE A 120 -24.88 25.08 5.20
N SER A 121 -24.29 25.51 4.08
CA SER A 121 -24.41 26.89 3.57
C SER A 121 -25.85 27.25 3.21
N PHE A 122 -26.63 26.33 2.62
CA PHE A 122 -28.06 26.54 2.39
C PHE A 122 -28.83 26.71 3.70
N GLY A 123 -28.53 25.89 4.71
CA GLY A 123 -29.14 26.02 6.03
C GLY A 123 -28.83 27.36 6.69
N GLU A 124 -27.59 27.83 6.59
CA GLU A 124 -27.16 29.12 7.13
C GLU A 124 -27.94 30.28 6.49
N ILE A 125 -28.08 30.29 5.16
CA ILE A 125 -28.83 31.31 4.43
C ILE A 125 -30.30 31.34 4.87
N LEU A 126 -30.93 30.18 5.04
CA LEU A 126 -32.34 30.09 5.43
C LEU A 126 -32.61 30.54 6.86
N LEU A 127 -31.67 30.29 7.79
CA LEU A 127 -31.86 30.58 9.22
C LEU A 127 -31.19 31.89 9.67
N HIS A 128 -30.51 32.60 8.78
CA HIS A 128 -29.71 33.82 9.05
C HIS A 128 -30.39 34.85 9.97
N PHE A 129 -31.71 35.04 9.85
CA PHE A 129 -32.45 36.07 10.59
C PHE A 129 -32.66 35.75 12.08
N ILE A 130 -32.35 34.54 12.54
CA ILE A 130 -32.52 34.12 13.94
C ILE A 130 -31.33 34.60 14.79
N PRO A 131 -31.53 35.44 15.83
CA PRO A 131 -30.46 35.86 16.71
C PRO A 131 -29.73 34.66 17.35
N GLY A 132 -28.40 34.68 17.35
CA GLY A 132 -27.56 33.61 17.92
C GLY A 132 -27.26 32.44 16.98
N ILE A 133 -27.95 32.32 15.83
CA ILE A 133 -27.72 31.22 14.89
C ILE A 133 -26.32 31.23 14.28
N VAL A 134 -25.73 32.42 14.11
CA VAL A 134 -24.39 32.60 13.53
C VAL A 134 -23.34 31.91 14.39
N LEU A 135 -23.46 32.00 15.72
CA LEU A 135 -22.54 31.32 16.65
C LEU A 135 -22.71 29.80 16.59
N LEU A 136 -23.95 29.32 16.46
CA LEU A 136 -24.23 27.90 16.29
C LEU A 136 -23.63 27.35 14.99
N PHE A 137 -23.86 28.02 13.84
CA PHE A 137 -23.28 27.61 12.57
C PHE A 137 -21.75 27.68 12.58
N SER A 138 -21.17 28.68 13.25
CA SER A 138 -19.71 28.76 13.44
C SER A 138 -19.16 27.53 14.17
N LEU A 139 -19.84 27.09 15.24
CA LEU A 139 -19.45 25.89 15.99
C LEU A 139 -19.64 24.62 15.16
N VAL A 140 -20.73 24.52 14.40
CA VAL A 140 -20.98 23.39 13.48
C VAL A 140 -19.87 23.30 12.43
N HIS A 141 -19.50 24.41 11.79
CA HIS A 141 -18.40 24.45 10.84
C HIS A 141 -17.07 24.01 11.46
N LEU A 142 -16.79 24.45 12.68
CA LEU A 142 -15.57 24.06 13.39
C LEU A 142 -15.53 22.54 13.64
N VAL A 143 -16.62 21.96 14.15
CA VAL A 143 -16.69 20.53 14.48
C VAL A 143 -16.61 19.67 13.21
N ILE A 144 -17.39 20.02 12.18
CA ILE A 144 -17.41 19.28 10.91
C ILE A 144 -16.07 19.42 10.19
N GLY A 145 -15.52 20.64 10.12
CA GLY A 145 -14.22 20.90 9.51
C GLY A 145 -13.10 20.14 10.19
N LEU A 146 -13.09 20.11 11.53
CA LEU A 146 -12.12 19.31 12.29
C LEU A 146 -12.31 17.81 12.04
N GLY A 147 -13.55 17.32 12.04
CA GLY A 147 -13.85 15.91 11.74
C GLY A 147 -13.36 15.49 10.36
N LEU A 148 -13.65 16.30 9.33
CA LEU A 148 -13.18 16.06 7.95
C LEU A 148 -11.65 16.11 7.86
N PHE A 149 -11.02 17.07 8.54
CA PHE A 149 -9.56 17.17 8.57
C PHE A 149 -8.90 15.94 9.22
N LEU A 150 -9.47 15.44 10.32
CA LEU A 150 -8.98 14.22 10.98
C LEU A 150 -9.17 12.98 10.11
N VAL A 151 -10.33 12.83 9.47
CA VAL A 151 -10.57 11.73 8.51
C VAL A 151 -9.57 11.81 7.35
N TRP A 152 -9.40 12.98 6.76
CA TRP A 152 -8.46 13.21 5.67
C TRP A 152 -7.01 12.83 6.05
N LEU A 153 -6.53 13.29 7.21
CA LEU A 153 -5.20 12.95 7.71
C LEU A 153 -5.06 11.44 7.98
N PHE A 154 -6.08 10.83 8.56
CA PHE A 154 -6.12 9.40 8.81
C PHE A 154 -5.98 8.59 7.52
N LEU A 155 -6.67 8.99 6.45
CA LEU A 155 -6.57 8.33 5.14
C LEU A 155 -5.18 8.49 4.51
N ILE A 156 -4.56 9.66 4.62
CA ILE A 156 -3.17 9.87 4.18
C ILE A 156 -2.21 8.91 4.89
N ILE A 157 -2.36 8.76 6.21
CA ILE A 157 -1.53 7.86 7.02
C ILE A 157 -1.78 6.39 6.63
N LYS A 158 -3.01 6.01 6.34
CA LYS A 158 -3.33 4.65 5.88
C LYS A 158 -2.76 4.38 4.49
N ALA A 159 -2.92 5.33 3.56
CA ALA A 159 -2.38 5.25 2.22
C ALA A 159 -0.84 5.17 2.20
N SER A 160 -0.16 5.95 3.05
CA SER A 160 1.31 5.92 3.14
C SER A 160 1.87 4.60 3.67
N LYS A 161 1.04 3.82 4.38
CA LYS A 161 1.34 2.45 4.83
C LYS A 161 0.87 1.36 3.85
N GLY A 162 0.23 1.73 2.74
CA GLY A 162 -0.34 0.77 1.78
C GLY A 162 -1.62 0.10 2.27
N GLU A 163 -2.31 0.68 3.25
CA GLU A 163 -3.52 0.11 3.84
C GLU A 163 -4.78 0.56 3.11
N TRP A 164 -5.62 -0.42 2.74
CA TRP A 164 -6.89 -0.23 2.03
C TRP A 164 -8.05 0.11 2.97
N TYR A 165 -7.93 1.21 3.71
CA TYR A 165 -9.03 1.65 4.56
C TYR A 165 -10.21 2.13 3.72
N LYS A 166 -11.40 1.56 3.96
CA LYS A 166 -12.63 1.89 3.24
C LYS A 166 -13.48 2.83 4.07
N LEU A 167 -13.70 4.03 3.55
CA LEU A 167 -14.77 4.88 4.07
C LEU A 167 -16.14 4.25 3.78
N PRO A 168 -17.13 4.38 4.67
CA PRO A 168 -18.50 3.99 4.36
C PRO A 168 -18.99 4.67 3.08
N ILE A 169 -19.69 3.93 2.22
CA ILE A 169 -20.25 4.37 0.93
C ILE A 169 -19.17 4.66 -0.14
N ILE A 170 -18.17 5.48 0.15
CA ILE A 170 -17.12 5.90 -0.80
C ILE A 170 -16.13 4.76 -1.06
N GLY A 171 -15.78 3.98 -0.04
CA GLY A 171 -14.77 2.93 -0.10
C GLY A 171 -15.13 1.79 -1.04
N ASP A 172 -16.39 1.34 -1.02
CA ASP A 172 -16.87 0.27 -1.90
C ASP A 172 -16.89 0.72 -3.36
N PHE A 173 -17.27 1.98 -3.61
CA PHE A 173 -17.16 2.59 -4.93
C PHE A 173 -15.71 2.64 -5.41
N ALA A 174 -14.80 3.14 -4.57
CA ALA A 174 -13.39 3.26 -4.89
C ALA A 174 -12.74 1.90 -5.18
N GLU A 175 -13.09 0.87 -4.42
CA GLU A 175 -12.61 -0.50 -4.65
C GLU A 175 -13.11 -1.04 -5.99
N LYS A 176 -14.39 -0.86 -6.32
CA LYS A 176 -14.94 -1.28 -7.60
C LYS A 176 -14.20 -0.65 -8.77
N GLN A 177 -13.90 0.65 -8.68
CA GLN A 177 -13.18 1.37 -9.73
C GLN A 177 -11.69 1.01 -9.80
N ALA A 178 -11.07 0.61 -8.69
CA ALA A 178 -9.67 0.19 -8.66
C ALA A 178 -9.46 -1.20 -9.31
N ARG A 179 -10.48 -2.04 -9.30
CA ARG A 179 -10.47 -3.41 -9.89
C ARG A 179 -10.88 -3.45 -11.37
N GLY A 180 -11.52 -2.40 -11.87
CA GLY A 180 -11.97 -2.30 -13.27
C GLY A 180 -10.91 -1.77 -14.22
#